data_AF-A0A8J8TNH5-F1
#
_entry.id   AF-A0A8J8TNH5-F1
#
_cell.length_a   1.000
_cell.length_b   1.000
_cell.length_c   1.000
_cell.angle_alpha   90.00
_cell.angle_beta   90.00
_cell.angle_gamma   90.00
#
_symmetry.space_group_name_H-M   'P 1'
#
loop_
_entity.id
_entity.type
_entity.pdbx_description
1 polymer ?
#
loop_
_entity_poly.entity_id
_entity_poly.type
_entity_poly.pdbx_seq_one_letter_code
_entity_poly.pdbx_strand_id
1 'polypeptide(L)'
;MDDSDRPAPPNDLDPELRAVLEALGEEDAETLQTVASYVDDLATWAESSADHESASSADDEPSFPADVPDRASVTITEIGGTEYYYYQWRDGDEIRSKTKRR
;
A
#
# COMPACT_ATOMS: atom_id res chain seq x y z
N MET A 1 -11.28 8.93 -41.66
CA MET A 1 -10.39 8.18 -40.77
C MET A 1 -11.29 7.59 -39.73
N ASP A 2 -11.57 6.31 -39.88
CA ASP A 2 -12.51 5.58 -39.03
C ASP A 2 -11.97 5.55 -37.60
N ASP A 3 -12.70 6.18 -36.68
CA ASP A 3 -12.52 6.08 -35.22
C ASP A 3 -12.80 4.64 -34.71
N SER A 4 -13.22 3.75 -35.60
CA SER A 4 -13.69 2.38 -35.34
C SER A 4 -12.62 1.38 -34.84
N ASP A 5 -11.33 1.75 -34.83
CA ASP A 5 -10.25 0.90 -34.31
C ASP A 5 -9.82 1.29 -32.88
N ARG A 6 -10.38 2.37 -32.33
CA ARG A 6 -10.06 2.82 -30.97
C ARG A 6 -10.70 1.87 -29.94
N PRO A 7 -9.92 1.32 -28.99
CA PRO A 7 -10.48 0.48 -27.95
C PRO A 7 -11.43 1.29 -27.05
N ALA A 8 -12.60 0.71 -26.75
CA ALA A 8 -13.56 1.31 -25.84
C ALA A 8 -13.12 1.09 -24.37
N PRO A 9 -13.32 2.08 -23.48
CA PRO A 9 -13.01 1.92 -22.07
C PRO A 9 -13.91 0.84 -21.42
N PRO A 10 -13.43 0.11 -20.40
CA PRO A 10 -14.20 -0.95 -19.76
C PRO A 10 -15.46 -0.41 -19.08
N ASN A 11 -16.56 -1.17 -19.16
CA ASN A 11 -17.86 -0.69 -18.69
C ASN A 11 -18.08 -0.80 -17.16
N ASP A 12 -17.21 -1.49 -16.46
CA ASP A 12 -17.31 -1.70 -15.01
C ASP A 12 -16.58 -0.61 -14.20
N LEU A 13 -15.89 0.31 -14.87
CA LEU A 13 -15.15 1.38 -14.20
C LEU A 13 -16.06 2.52 -13.74
N ASP A 14 -15.69 3.15 -12.64
CA ASP A 14 -16.37 4.35 -12.13
C ASP A 14 -16.44 5.45 -13.22
N PRO A 15 -17.54 6.22 -13.34
CA PRO A 15 -17.66 7.28 -14.34
C PRO A 15 -16.52 8.30 -14.31
N GLU A 16 -15.96 8.61 -13.14
CA GLU A 16 -14.80 9.51 -13.05
C GLU A 16 -13.55 8.90 -13.71
N LEU A 17 -13.32 7.60 -13.49
CA LEU A 17 -12.20 6.89 -14.08
C LEU A 17 -12.35 6.72 -15.61
N ARG A 18 -13.58 6.55 -16.09
CA ARG A 18 -13.88 6.58 -17.53
C ARG A 18 -13.53 7.92 -18.17
N ALA A 19 -13.91 9.03 -17.54
CA ALA A 19 -13.58 10.36 -18.05
C ALA A 19 -12.07 10.59 -18.13
N VAL A 20 -11.30 10.05 -17.18
CA VAL A 20 -9.83 10.07 -17.23
C VAL A 20 -9.30 9.27 -18.42
N LEU A 21 -9.83 8.07 -18.69
CA LEU A 21 -9.42 7.25 -19.85
C LEU A 21 -9.75 7.91 -21.19
N GLU A 22 -10.87 8.62 -21.28
CA GLU A 22 -11.24 9.39 -22.46
C GLU A 22 -10.22 10.50 -22.74
N ALA A 23 -9.86 11.28 -21.72
CA ALA A 23 -8.83 12.32 -21.81
C ALA A 23 -7.45 11.72 -22.15
N LEU A 24 -7.11 10.58 -21.57
CA LEU A 24 -5.82 9.92 -21.83
C LEU A 24 -5.69 9.49 -23.29
N GLY A 25 -6.79 9.08 -23.95
CA GLY A 25 -6.72 8.70 -25.35
C GLY A 25 -6.66 9.88 -26.34
N GLU A 26 -6.60 11.12 -25.85
CA GLU A 26 -6.20 12.29 -26.64
C GLU A 26 -4.68 12.53 -26.59
N GLU A 27 -3.96 11.85 -25.69
CA GLU A 27 -2.52 11.99 -25.49
C GLU A 27 -1.68 11.14 -26.46
N ASP A 28 -0.40 11.48 -26.59
CA ASP A 28 0.56 10.74 -27.42
C ASP A 28 0.93 9.36 -26.83
N ALA A 29 1.41 8.47 -27.70
CA ALA A 29 1.77 7.10 -27.34
C ALA A 29 2.85 7.00 -26.24
N GLU A 30 3.77 7.95 -26.16
CA GLU A 30 4.81 8.00 -25.11
C GLU A 30 4.20 8.30 -23.72
N THR A 31 3.23 9.22 -23.67
CA THR A 31 2.49 9.54 -22.44
C THR A 31 1.68 8.33 -21.99
N LEU A 32 0.97 7.68 -22.92
CA LEU A 32 0.19 6.47 -22.64
C LEU A 32 1.05 5.34 -22.06
N GLN A 33 2.25 5.12 -22.60
CA GLN A 33 3.18 4.11 -22.08
C GLN A 33 3.69 4.47 -20.68
N THR A 34 4.01 5.74 -20.45
CA THR A 34 4.46 6.22 -19.13
C THR A 34 3.39 6.00 -18.05
N VAL A 35 2.14 6.33 -18.36
CA VAL A 35 1.01 6.13 -17.44
C VAL A 35 0.76 4.64 -17.21
N ALA A 36 0.83 3.81 -18.25
CA ALA A 36 0.68 2.36 -18.10
C ALA A 36 1.74 1.76 -17.15
N SER A 37 3.01 2.15 -17.30
CA SER A 37 4.08 1.70 -16.39
C SER A 37 3.87 2.16 -14.95
N TYR A 38 3.40 3.39 -14.75
CA TYR A 38 3.11 3.89 -13.41
C TYR A 38 1.92 3.16 -12.76
N VAL A 39 0.86 2.90 -13.52
CA VAL A 39 -0.32 2.17 -13.03
C VAL A 39 0.03 0.72 -12.67
N ASP A 40 0.94 0.08 -13.41
CA ASP A 40 1.45 -1.26 -13.10
C ASP A 40 2.28 -1.29 -11.80
N ASP A 41 3.15 -0.30 -11.60
CA ASP A 41 3.90 -0.12 -10.35
C ASP A 41 2.95 0.14 -9.17
N LEU A 42 1.91 0.97 -9.39
CA LEU A 42 0.87 1.24 -8.40
C LEU A 42 0.08 -0.02 -8.04
N ALA A 43 -0.24 -0.87 -9.02
CA ALA A 43 -0.90 -2.15 -8.76
C ALA A 43 -0.01 -3.07 -7.93
N THR A 44 1.28 -3.19 -8.29
CA THR A 44 2.27 -3.97 -7.52
C THR A 44 2.39 -3.48 -6.08
N TRP A 45 2.46 -2.15 -5.89
CA TRP A 45 2.49 -1.54 -4.56
C TRP A 45 1.19 -1.77 -3.77
N ALA A 46 0.03 -1.69 -4.43
CA ALA A 46 -1.26 -1.90 -3.80
C ALA A 46 -1.46 -3.36 -3.37
N GLU A 47 -1.04 -4.34 -4.18
CA GLU A 47 -1.06 -5.76 -3.81
C GLU A 47 -0.10 -6.06 -2.65
N SER A 48 1.10 -5.48 -2.68
CA SER A 48 2.08 -5.59 -1.58
C SER A 48 1.58 -4.92 -0.29
N SER A 49 0.90 -3.78 -0.39
CA SER A 49 0.28 -3.10 0.76
C SER A 49 -0.94 -3.86 1.28
N ALA A 50 -1.73 -4.50 0.40
CA ALA A 50 -2.88 -5.31 0.80
C ALA A 50 -2.47 -6.60 1.53
N ASP A 51 -1.32 -7.18 1.18
CA ASP A 51 -0.71 -8.27 1.95
C ASP A 51 -0.29 -7.78 3.35
N HIS A 52 0.19 -6.54 3.45
CA HIS A 52 0.58 -5.88 4.71
C HIS A 52 -0.62 -5.42 5.58
N GLU A 53 -1.75 -5.05 4.97
CA GLU A 53 -3.01 -4.67 5.64
C GLU A 53 -3.87 -5.89 6.03
N SER A 54 -3.77 -7.00 5.30
CA SER A 54 -4.42 -8.27 5.67
C SER A 54 -3.77 -8.93 6.89
N ALA A 55 -2.50 -8.65 7.16
CA ALA A 55 -1.84 -8.99 8.42
C ALA A 55 -2.21 -8.05 9.60
N SER A 56 -2.83 -6.90 9.30
CA SER A 56 -3.24 -5.88 10.29
C SER A 56 -4.74 -5.89 10.61
N SER A 57 -5.52 -6.77 9.98
CA SER A 57 -6.97 -6.89 10.16
C SER A 57 -7.41 -8.14 10.93
N ALA A 58 -6.52 -8.69 11.76
CA ALA A 58 -6.88 -9.65 12.79
C ALA A 58 -6.71 -8.97 14.16
N ASP A 59 -7.80 -8.35 14.63
CA ASP A 59 -8.21 -8.26 16.04
C ASP A 59 -7.12 -8.55 17.08
N ASP A 60 -6.12 -7.69 17.16
CA ASP A 60 -5.25 -7.59 18.33
C ASP A 60 -4.81 -6.14 18.32
N GLU A 61 -5.67 -5.28 18.90
CA GLU A 61 -5.23 -4.05 19.53
C GLU A 61 -3.89 -4.40 20.18
N PRO A 62 -2.73 -3.91 19.69
CA PRO A 62 -1.45 -4.37 20.19
C PRO A 62 -1.51 -4.06 21.66
N SER A 63 -1.66 -5.10 22.49
CA SER A 63 -1.79 -4.94 23.92
C SER A 63 -0.43 -4.44 24.36
N PHE A 64 -0.26 -3.10 24.32
CA PHE A 64 0.99 -2.44 24.61
C PHE A 64 1.35 -2.97 25.99
N PRO A 65 2.46 -3.73 26.12
CA PRO A 65 2.84 -4.18 27.44
C PRO A 65 3.01 -2.92 28.28
N ALA A 66 2.58 -2.93 29.55
CA ALA A 66 2.50 -1.74 30.43
C ALA A 66 3.80 -0.89 30.55
N ASP A 67 4.88 -1.37 29.96
CA ASP A 67 6.23 -0.81 29.92
C ASP A 67 6.57 -0.12 28.58
N VAL A 68 5.66 -0.14 27.60
CA VAL A 68 5.78 0.54 26.30
C VAL A 68 4.75 1.66 26.24
N PRO A 69 5.15 2.91 25.98
CA PRO A 69 4.22 4.02 25.85
C PRO A 69 3.41 3.91 24.55
N ASP A 70 2.18 4.42 24.60
CA ASP A 70 1.21 4.46 23.49
C ASP A 70 1.76 5.14 22.22
N ARG A 71 2.79 6.00 22.39
CA ARG A 71 3.48 6.71 21.30
C ARG A 71 4.62 5.89 20.65
N ALA A 72 4.73 4.60 20.93
CA ALA A 72 5.76 3.75 20.34
C ALA A 72 5.43 3.40 18.88
N SER A 73 6.44 3.48 18.01
CA SER A 73 6.37 2.93 16.67
C SER A 73 6.51 1.40 16.75
N VAL A 74 5.57 0.67 16.15
CA VAL A 74 5.60 -0.79 16.09
C VAL A 74 5.98 -1.22 14.68
N THR A 75 6.97 -2.10 14.56
CA THR A 75 7.38 -2.75 13.32
C THR A 75 7.26 -4.25 13.48
N ILE A 76 6.57 -4.92 12.56
CA ILE A 76 6.42 -6.37 12.55
C ILE A 76 7.52 -6.94 11.64
N THR A 77 8.29 -7.90 12.13
CA THR A 77 9.34 -8.57 11.35
C THR A 77 9.19 -10.07 11.45
N GLU A 78 9.09 -10.75 10.32
CA GLU A 78 9.10 -12.21 10.25
C GLU A 78 10.52 -12.74 10.04
N ILE A 79 10.98 -13.63 10.93
CA ILE A 79 12.27 -14.30 10.79
C ILE A 79 12.06 -15.81 10.96
N GLY A 80 12.16 -16.55 9.85
CA GLY A 80 12.03 -18.01 9.84
C GLY A 80 10.63 -18.52 10.16
N GLY A 81 9.58 -17.81 9.71
CA GLY A 81 8.18 -18.15 10.02
C GLY A 81 7.77 -17.85 11.46
N THR A 82 8.57 -17.08 12.20
CA THR A 82 8.23 -16.53 13.51
C THR A 82 8.12 -15.03 13.41
N GLU A 83 6.97 -14.48 13.78
CA GLU A 83 6.72 -13.05 13.80
C GLU A 83 7.26 -12.41 15.09
N TYR A 84 7.89 -11.26 14.95
CA TYR A 84 8.41 -10.46 16.04
C TYR A 84 7.83 -9.05 15.94
N TYR A 85 7.20 -8.60 17.01
CA TYR A 85 6.86 -7.20 17.21
C TYR A 85 8.07 -6.45 17.77
N TYR A 86 8.55 -5.48 17.02
CA TYR A 86 9.59 -4.55 17.42
C TYR A 86 8.94 -3.20 17.78
N TYR A 87 8.93 -2.88 19.06
CA TYR A 87 8.44 -1.61 19.58
C TYR A 87 9.62 -0.68 19.78
N GLN A 88 9.62 0.50 19.16
CA GLN A 88 10.62 1.52 19.38
C GLN A 88 9.96 2.84 19.77
N TRP A 89 10.46 3.46 20.84
CA TRP A 89 9.98 4.77 21.28
C TRP A 89 11.12 5.62 21.80
N ARG A 90 10.90 6.93 21.80
CA ARG A 90 11.78 7.88 22.46
C ARG A 90 11.25 8.21 23.84
N ASP A 91 12.09 8.01 24.85
CA ASP A 91 11.83 8.40 26.23
C ASP A 91 12.81 9.54 26.57
N GLY A 92 12.36 10.77 26.37
CA GLY A 92 13.23 11.96 26.48
C GLY A 92 14.31 12.00 25.40
N ASP A 93 15.58 11.91 25.82
CA ASP A 93 16.77 11.92 24.95
C ASP A 93 17.24 10.51 24.56
N GLU A 94 16.66 9.46 25.17
CA GLU A 94 17.08 8.08 24.98
C GLU A 94 16.09 7.32 24.09
N ILE A 95 16.63 6.53 23.15
CA ILE A 95 15.83 5.64 22.30
C ILE A 95 15.72 4.29 23.02
N ARG A 96 14.48 3.88 23.33
CA ARG A 96 14.18 2.56 23.89
C ARG A 96 13.58 1.66 22.82
N SER A 97 13.91 0.37 22.92
CA SER A 97 13.34 -0.65 22.05
C SER A 97 12.99 -1.90 22.84
N LYS A 98 11.92 -2.57 22.43
CA LYS A 98 11.46 -3.82 23.03
C LYS A 98 11.00 -4.75 21.92
N THR A 99 11.47 -5.99 21.99
CA THR A 99 11.08 -7.02 21.04
C THR A 99 10.20 -8.03 21.76
N LYS A 100 9.05 -8.36 21.15
CA LYS A 100 8.17 -9.44 21.60
C LYS A 100 7.98 -10.41 20.45
N ARG A 101 8.08 -11.69 20.75
CA ARG A 101 7.73 -12.76 19.82
C ARG A 101 6.21 -12.96 19.87
N ARG A 102 5.58 -13.12 18.70
CA ARG A 102 4.18 -13.56 18.58
C ARG A 102 4.04 -15.04 18.93
#